data_AF-A0A535R126-F1
#
_entry.id   AF-A0A535R126-F1
#
_cell.length_a   1.000
_cell.length_b   1.000
_cell.length_c   1.000
_cell.angle_alpha   90.00
_cell.angle_beta   90.00
_cell.angle_gamma   90.00
#
_symmetry.space_group_name_H-M   'P 1'
#
loop_
_entity.id
_entity.type
_entity.pdbx_description
1 polymer ?
#
loop_
_entity_poly.entity_id
_entity_poly.type
_entity_poly.pdbx_seq_one_letter_code
_entity_poly.pdbx_strand_id
1 'polypeptide(L)' 'MELVRKQTYITPAQDRAVKRLAQQQGTTEADILRRAIDQFLARQGIIETQDPFADLIGMFEGPTEVDHDDIYR' A
#
# COMPACT_ATOMS: atom_id res chain seq x y z
N MET A 1 -1.40 12.90 -6.39
CA MET A 1 -1.07 11.88 -5.38
C MET A 1 -0.67 12.61 -4.12
N GLU A 2 -1.34 12.38 -3.00
CA GLU A 2 -0.95 12.95 -1.72
C GLU A 2 0.23 12.15 -1.16
N LEU A 3 1.29 12.82 -0.70
CA LEU A 3 2.50 12.16 -0.19
C LEU A 3 2.59 12.34 1.33
N VAL A 4 2.87 11.24 2.03
CA VAL A 4 3.08 11.25 3.49
C VAL A 4 4.58 11.20 3.81
N ARG A 5 5.04 12.09 4.70
CA ARG A 5 6.44 12.10 5.16
C ARG A 5 6.71 10.86 6.03
N LYS A 6 7.68 10.04 5.64
CA LYS A 6 8.26 8.98 6.48
C LYS A 6 9.75 9.24 6.69
N GLN A 7 10.25 9.01 7.90
CA GLN A 7 11.67 9.12 8.26
C GLN A 7 12.14 7.77 8.80
N THR A 8 13.25 7.27 8.25
CA THR A 8 13.89 6.02 8.69
C THR A 8 15.40 6.14 8.56
N TYR A 9 16.13 5.34 9.33
CA TYR A 9 17.58 5.26 9.21
C TYR A 9 17.97 4.25 8.12
N ILE A 10 19.00 4.61 7.35
CA ILE A 10 19.63 3.71 6.38
C ILE A 10 21.13 3.68 6.66
N THR A 11 21.79 2.63 6.20
CA THR A 11 23.25 2.51 6.31
C THR A 11 23.96 3.46 5.35
N PRO A 12 25.21 3.87 5.64
CA PRO A 12 26.01 4.66 4.71
C PRO A 12 26.22 3.99 3.35
N ALA A 13 26.23 2.65 3.31
CA ALA A 13 26.34 1.90 2.06
C ALA A 13 25.07 2.03 1.20
N GLN A 14 23.89 1.98 1.82
CA GLN A 14 22.61 2.19 1.15
C GLN A 14 22.50 3.62 0.60
N ASP A 15 22.88 4.64 1.38
CA ASP A 15 22.90 6.04 0.92
C ASP A 15 23.75 6.21 -0.36
N ARG A 16 24.98 5.70 -0.36
CA ARG A 16 25.86 5.76 -1.53
C ARG A 16 25.29 5.01 -2.74
N ALA A 17 24.66 3.86 -2.51
CA ALA A 17 24.07 3.06 -3.58
C ALA A 17 22.86 3.76 -4.21
N VAL A 18 21.96 4.32 -3.40
CA VAL A 18 20.77 5.05 -3.86
C VAL A 18 21.18 6.28 -4.65
N LYS A 19 22.14 7.07 -4.17
CA LYS A 19 22.69 8.25 -4.89
C LYS A 19 23.25 7.88 -6.25
N ARG A 20 24.07 6.83 -6.31
CA ARG A 20 24.66 6.36 -7.58
C ARG A 20 23.58 5.94 -8.56
N LEU A 21 22.57 5.19 -8.08
CA LEU A 21 21.49 4.70 -8.93
C LEU A 21 20.60 5.85 -9.46
N ALA A 22 20.28 6.82 -8.59
CA ALA A 22 19.53 8.01 -8.96
C ALA A 22 20.25 8.80 -10.06
N GLN A 23 21.57 9.00 -9.91
CA GLN A 23 22.41 9.66 -10.92
C GLN A 23 22.44 8.87 -12.24
N GLN A 24 22.62 7.55 -12.19
CA GLN A 24 22.67 6.69 -13.39
C GLN A 24 21.34 6.68 -14.16
N GLN A 25 20.21 6.80 -13.46
CA GLN A 25 18.87 6.78 -14.07
C GLN A 25 18.31 8.17 -14.38
N GLY A 26 19.01 9.25 -14.00
CA GLY A 26 18.49 10.62 -14.14
C GLY A 26 17.20 10.86 -13.35
N THR A 27 17.05 10.22 -12.19
CA THR A 27 15.88 10.35 -11.30
C THR A 27 16.30 10.81 -9.90
N THR A 28 15.33 10.96 -8.99
CA THR A 28 15.59 11.36 -7.59
C THR A 28 15.79 10.15 -6.69
N GLU A 29 16.55 10.32 -5.60
CA GLU A 29 16.68 9.29 -4.55
C GLU A 29 15.32 8.88 -3.98
N ALA A 30 14.40 9.85 -3.82
CA ALA A 30 13.04 9.60 -3.35
C ALA A 30 12.23 8.71 -4.31
N ASP A 31 12.47 8.80 -5.62
CA ASP A 31 11.83 7.94 -6.61
C ASP A 31 12.37 6.51 -6.56
N ILE A 32 13.69 6.36 -6.41
CA ILE A 32 14.32 5.06 -6.18
C ILE A 32 13.75 4.40 -4.92
N LEU A 33 13.65 5.14 -3.81
CA LEU A 33 13.12 4.61 -2.55
C LEU A 33 11.64 4.24 -2.66
N ARG A 34 10.80 5.07 -3.28
CA ARG A 34 9.38 4.75 -3.51
C ARG A 34 9.23 3.47 -4.33
N ARG A 35 9.90 3.37 -5.49
CA ARG A 35 9.87 2.17 -6.34
C ARG A 35 10.38 0.93 -5.61
N ALA A 36 11.40 1.05 -4.77
CA ALA A 36 11.90 -0.06 -3.97
C ALA A 36 10.87 -0.53 -2.94
N ILE A 37 10.18 0.39 -2.29
CA ILE A 37 9.07 0.09 -1.36
C ILE A 37 7.93 -0.60 -2.11
N ASP A 38 7.48 -0.04 -3.23
CA ASP A 38 6.38 -0.60 -4.04
C ASP A 38 6.71 -2.03 -4.51
N GLN A 39 7.92 -2.24 -5.04
CA GLN A 39 8.37 -3.56 -5.48
C GLN A 39 8.46 -4.55 -4.33
N PHE A 40 8.89 -4.12 -3.14
CA PHE A 40 8.96 -4.98 -1.96
C PHE A 40 7.57 -5.38 -1.50
N LEU A 41 6.66 -4.42 -1.34
CA LEU A 41 5.28 -4.66 -0.91
C LEU A 41 4.51 -5.55 -1.90
N ALA A 42 4.63 -5.28 -3.20
CA ALA A 42 4.00 -6.11 -4.23
C ALA A 42 4.49 -7.57 -4.20
N ARG A 43 5.78 -7.80 -3.93
CA ARG A 43 6.32 -9.17 -3.73
C ARG A 43 5.77 -9.86 -2.48
N GLN A 44 5.32 -9.10 -1.48
CA GLN A 44 4.62 -9.62 -0.31
C GLN A 44 3.11 -9.77 -0.54
N GLY A 45 2.59 -9.47 -1.73
CA GLY A 45 1.16 -9.47 -2.02
C GLY A 45 0.41 -8.29 -1.37
N ILE A 46 1.14 -7.34 -0.80
CA ILE A 46 0.58 -6.11 -0.23
C ILE A 46 0.54 -5.10 -1.37
N ILE A 47 -0.58 -5.09 -2.07
CA ILE A 47 -0.89 -4.08 -3.09
C ILE A 47 -1.84 -3.11 -2.39
N GLU A 48 -1.65 -1.80 -2.56
CA GLU A 48 -2.72 -0.84 -2.32
C GLU A 48 -3.83 -1.11 -3.34
N THR A 49 -4.59 -2.15 -3.07
CA THR A 49 -5.92 -2.33 -3.62
C THR A 49 -6.74 -1.41 -2.74
N GLN A 50 -7.34 -0.36 -3.30
CA GLN A 50 -8.62 0.11 -2.76
C GLN A 50 -9.40 -1.16 -2.47
N ASP A 51 -9.81 -1.38 -1.22
CA ASP A 51 -10.53 -2.59 -0.83
C ASP A 51 -11.57 -2.86 -1.93
N PRO A 52 -11.45 -3.96 -2.69
CA PRO A 52 -12.29 -4.19 -3.86
C PRO A 52 -13.77 -4.33 -3.49
N PHE A 53 -14.05 -4.43 -2.18
CA PHE A 53 -15.38 -4.48 -1.62
C PHE A 53 -15.75 -3.22 -0.82
N ALA A 54 -14.88 -2.22 -0.67
CA ALA A 54 -15.23 -0.98 0.04
C ALA A 54 -16.43 -0.28 -0.61
N ASP A 55 -16.49 -0.26 -1.94
CA ASP A 55 -17.64 0.29 -2.68
C ASP A 55 -18.86 -0.64 -2.67
N LEU A 56 -18.68 -1.92 -2.27
CA LEU A 56 -19.76 -2.91 -2.15
C LEU A 56 -20.48 -2.83 -0.80
N ILE A 57 -19.84 -2.25 0.22
CA ILE A 57 -20.46 -2.06 1.54
C ILE A 57 -21.64 -1.08 1.40
N GLY A 58 -22.85 -1.58 1.65
CA GLY A 58 -24.08 -0.80 1.56
C GLY A 58 -24.83 -0.89 0.21
N MET A 59 -24.32 -1.65 -0.77
CA MET A 59 -25.06 -1.91 -2.03
C MET A 59 -26.24 -2.89 -1.86
N PHE A 60 -26.33 -3.58 -0.72
CA PHE A 60 -27.43 -4.47 -0.40
C PHE A 60 -28.26 -3.87 0.75
N GLU A 61 -29.44 -3.34 0.44
CA GLU A 61 -30.50 -3.09 1.43
C GLU A 61 -31.23 -4.41 1.68
N GLY A 62 -30.69 -5.21 2.58
CA GLY A 62 -31.44 -6.28 3.24
C GLY A 62 -32.26 -5.71 4.41
N PRO A 63 -33.24 -6.46 4.93
CA PRO A 63 -33.94 -6.06 6.15
C PRO A 63 -32.92 -5.74 7.25
N THR A 64 -33.07 -4.57 7.87
CA THR A 64 -32.15 -4.04 8.90
C THR A 64 -32.16 -4.87 10.19
N GLU A 65 -33.14 -5.77 10.32
CA GLU A 65 -33.24 -6.75 11.40
C GLU A 65 -33.09 -8.14 10.79
N VAL A 66 -31.99 -8.79 11.15
CA VAL A 66 -31.84 -10.23 11.01
C VAL A 66 -32.13 -10.81 12.38
N ASP A 67 -33.24 -11.55 12.52
CA ASP A 67 -33.46 -12.35 13.71
C ASP A 67 -32.45 -13.51 13.68
N HIS A 68 -31.43 -13.44 14.54
CA HIS A 68 -30.38 -14.45 14.60
C HIS A 68 -30.88 -15.79 15.17
N ASP A 69 -32.11 -15.85 15.70
CA ASP A 69 -32.70 -17.05 16.27
C ASP A 69 -33.54 -17.86 15.24
N ASP A 70 -33.83 -17.30 14.06
CA ASP A 70 -34.61 -17.98 13.00
C ASP A 70 -33.83 -19.08 12.25
N ILE A 71 -32.51 -19.15 12.44
CA ILE A 71 -31.61 -20.08 11.72
C ILE A 71 -31.59 -21.50 12.33
N TYR A 72 -32.27 -21.70 13.47
CA TYR A 72 -32.28 -22.97 14.21
C TYR A 72 -33.64 -23.70 14.18
N ARG A 73 -34.54 -23.36 13.24
CA ARG A 73 -35.86 -23.98 13.14
C ARG A 73 -35.97 -25.09 12.10
#